data_AF-A0A6C0B7A3-F1
#
_entry.id   AF-A0A6C0B7A3-F1
#
_cell.length_a   1.000
_cell.length_b   1.000
_cell.length_c   1.000
_cell.angle_alpha   90.00
_cell.angle_beta   90.00
_cell.angle_gamma   90.00
#
_symmetry.space_group_name_H-M   'P 1'
#
loop_
_entity.id
_entity.type
_entity.pdbx_description
1 polymer ?
#
loop_
_entity_poly.entity_id
_entity_poly.type
_entity_poly.pdbx_seq_one_letter_code
_entity_poly.pdbx_strand_id
1 'polypeptide(L)'
;MIDEKTFKLFYGQKDFMLEHDTLECLEKYMMTEDLSARLSRPKASDPLIVEVEKEVTVKELLIADVPPLPKEAPKKGFRFYPRSKDSVFTCVYAAIHGEKSLLEKGINVTNLLMNEKHLISEHCNKNPNALKASNYKITIAKMNEIRCDLMTKPFMDKAAGGLVACAIYYKRPIYVVFEEIGAYLRFVSKEYVDDDESTDDDDGGKDDILLRVEAGGRIHLDQSGLATDIKANYMALPHFEKPMLGASNYKLDELVKMYRRIFGPASDKMSKSEYYEKLLVKMSACIEARMV
;
A
#
# COMPACT_ATOMS: atom_id res chain seq x y z
N MET A 1 49.48 -15.38 -6.16
CA MET A 1 48.64 -14.31 -5.58
C MET A 1 47.66 -13.88 -6.64
N ILE A 2 46.42 -14.37 -6.55
CA ILE A 2 45.32 -14.03 -7.47
C ILE A 2 44.35 -13.14 -6.69
N ASP A 3 43.99 -12.01 -7.29
CA ASP A 3 43.24 -10.88 -6.72
C ASP A 3 41.88 -11.27 -6.12
N GLU A 4 41.58 -10.74 -4.92
CA GLU A 4 40.34 -10.91 -4.13
C GLU A 4 39.06 -10.38 -4.79
N LYS A 5 39.12 -9.87 -6.03
CA LYS A 5 37.99 -9.20 -6.69
C LYS A 5 37.07 -10.12 -7.48
N THR A 6 37.38 -11.41 -7.64
CA THR A 6 36.59 -12.32 -8.48
C THR A 6 35.47 -13.05 -7.73
N PHE A 7 35.36 -12.92 -6.39
CA PHE A 7 34.49 -13.77 -5.57
C PHE A 7 33.05 -13.26 -5.29
N LYS A 8 32.59 -12.17 -5.91
CA LYS A 8 31.27 -11.58 -5.59
C LYS A 8 30.18 -11.84 -6.64
N LEU A 9 30.10 -13.04 -7.21
CA LEU A 9 29.09 -13.36 -8.24
C LEU A 9 28.06 -14.42 -7.88
N PHE A 10 28.05 -14.98 -6.66
CA PHE A 10 26.98 -15.90 -6.26
C PHE A 10 26.42 -15.55 -4.87
N TYR A 11 25.28 -14.87 -4.87
CA TYR A 11 24.49 -14.57 -3.68
C TYR A 11 23.53 -15.74 -3.37
N GLY A 12 23.49 -16.20 -2.11
CA GLY A 12 22.23 -16.66 -1.51
C GLY A 12 22.13 -18.06 -0.90
N GLN A 13 23.19 -18.87 -0.83
CA GLN A 13 23.15 -20.15 -0.09
C GLN A 13 24.23 -20.16 1.00
N LYS A 14 23.80 -20.31 2.25
CA LYS A 14 24.68 -20.35 3.44
C LYS A 14 25.52 -21.64 3.55
N ASP A 15 25.30 -22.60 2.67
CA ASP A 15 25.98 -23.91 2.68
C ASP A 15 27.05 -24.04 1.58
N PHE A 16 27.45 -22.94 0.94
CA PHE A 16 28.49 -22.94 -0.11
C PHE A 16 29.92 -22.80 0.46
N MET A 17 30.16 -23.30 1.67
CA MET A 17 31.52 -23.50 2.16
C MET A 17 31.95 -24.91 1.74
N LEU A 18 32.56 -24.99 0.56
CA LEU A 18 33.17 -26.20 0.06
C LEU A 18 34.37 -26.53 0.96
N GLU A 19 34.33 -27.67 1.66
CA GLU A 19 35.45 -28.17 2.48
C GLU A 19 36.66 -28.61 1.61
N HIS A 20 36.50 -28.61 0.28
CA HIS A 20 37.56 -28.91 -0.68
C HIS A 20 37.55 -27.88 -1.84
N ASP A 21 38.65 -27.14 -1.98
CA ASP A 21 38.93 -26.15 -3.05
C ASP A 21 39.17 -26.82 -4.42
N THR A 22 38.34 -27.77 -4.84
CA THR A 22 38.43 -28.40 -6.15
C THR A 22 37.16 -28.13 -6.98
N LEU A 23 37.38 -27.73 -8.25
CA LEU A 23 36.35 -27.43 -9.25
C LEU A 23 35.36 -28.59 -9.48
N GLU A 24 35.75 -29.81 -9.14
CA GLU A 24 34.92 -31.02 -9.22
C GLU A 24 33.63 -30.91 -8.39
N CYS A 25 33.65 -30.18 -7.28
CA CYS A 25 32.48 -30.05 -6.43
C CYS A 25 31.37 -29.16 -7.03
N LEU A 26 31.72 -28.34 -8.02
CA LEU A 26 30.80 -27.47 -8.76
C LEU A 26 30.14 -28.20 -9.93
N GLU A 27 30.68 -29.32 -10.43
CA GLU A 27 30.13 -30.03 -11.59
C GLU A 27 28.66 -30.41 -11.42
N LYS A 28 28.24 -30.76 -10.19
CA LYS A 28 26.83 -31.09 -9.87
C LYS A 28 25.86 -29.91 -9.97
N TYR A 29 26.37 -28.68 -10.00
CA TYR A 29 25.58 -27.45 -10.15
C TYR A 29 25.83 -26.73 -11.47
N MET A 30 26.82 -27.17 -12.24
CA MET A 30 27.06 -26.68 -13.58
C MET A 30 26.05 -27.31 -14.55
N MET A 31 25.59 -26.53 -15.52
CA MET A 31 24.72 -27.00 -16.60
C MET A 31 25.52 -27.91 -17.55
N THR A 32 25.69 -29.17 -17.17
CA THR A 32 26.23 -30.23 -18.03
C THR A 32 25.11 -30.82 -18.88
N GLU A 33 25.47 -31.38 -20.05
CA GLU A 33 24.51 -31.94 -21.01
C GLU A 33 23.60 -33.00 -20.34
N ASP A 34 24.13 -33.79 -19.40
CA ASP A 34 23.38 -34.77 -18.60
C ASP A 34 22.30 -34.14 -17.70
N LEU A 35 22.58 -32.98 -17.10
CA LEU A 35 21.64 -32.27 -16.23
C LEU A 35 20.52 -31.63 -17.06
N SER A 36 20.86 -31.12 -18.24
CA SER A 36 19.88 -30.63 -19.22
C SER A 36 18.95 -31.74 -19.70
N ALA A 37 19.49 -32.96 -19.92
CA ALA A 37 18.73 -34.13 -20.34
C ALA A 37 17.82 -34.72 -19.24
N ARG A 38 18.10 -34.44 -17.96
CA ARG A 38 17.23 -34.80 -16.83
C ARG A 38 16.07 -33.83 -16.63
N LEU A 39 16.28 -32.54 -16.89
CA LEU A 39 15.24 -31.51 -16.78
C LEU A 39 14.25 -31.55 -17.96
N SER A 40 14.66 -32.06 -19.12
CA SER A 40 13.82 -32.17 -20.32
C SER A 40 12.90 -33.39 -20.36
N ARG A 41 12.98 -34.30 -19.37
CA ARG A 41 12.06 -35.45 -19.30
C ARG A 41 10.71 -35.02 -18.70
N PRO A 42 9.59 -35.16 -19.43
CA PRO A 42 8.27 -34.95 -18.86
C PRO A 42 8.02 -36.01 -17.80
N LYS A 43 7.69 -35.59 -16.57
CA LYS A 43 7.23 -36.49 -15.51
C LYS A 43 5.89 -37.09 -15.94
N ALA A 44 5.86 -38.41 -16.13
CA ALA A 44 4.63 -39.17 -16.23
C ALA A 44 3.83 -38.99 -14.93
N SER A 45 2.59 -38.51 -15.06
CA SER A 45 1.63 -38.40 -13.97
C SER A 45 0.88 -39.70 -13.81
N ASP A 46 1.08 -40.41 -12.69
CA ASP A 46 0.16 -41.46 -12.27
C ASP A 46 -1.07 -40.85 -11.57
N PRO A 47 -2.29 -41.38 -11.81
CA PRO A 47 -3.53 -40.87 -11.24
C PRO A 47 -3.82 -41.51 -9.87
N LEU A 48 -4.15 -40.71 -8.86
CA LEU A 48 -4.65 -41.18 -7.57
C LEU A 48 -6.11 -40.75 -7.36
N ILE A 49 -6.98 -41.64 -7.87
CA ILE A 49 -8.14 -42.28 -7.23
C ILE A 49 -8.95 -41.44 -6.22
N VAL A 50 -10.23 -41.29 -6.58
CA VAL A 50 -11.41 -40.88 -5.79
C VAL A 50 -11.80 -41.99 -4.82
N GLU A 51 -12.08 -41.66 -3.56
CA GLU A 51 -12.96 -42.46 -2.70
C GLU A 51 -14.02 -41.58 -2.04
N VAL A 52 -15.26 -42.00 -2.25
CA VAL A 52 -16.53 -41.48 -1.75
C VAL A 52 -17.03 -42.45 -0.69
N GLU A 53 -17.44 -41.96 0.47
CA GLU A 53 -18.37 -42.59 1.42
C GLU A 53 -18.68 -41.54 2.51
N LYS A 54 -19.82 -41.43 3.19
CA LYS A 54 -21.24 -41.76 3.00
C LYS A 54 -21.95 -41.10 4.22
N GLU A 55 -23.10 -40.48 3.98
CA GLU A 55 -24.27 -40.31 4.86
C GLU A 55 -24.11 -40.30 6.40
N VAL A 56 -24.55 -39.21 7.05
CA VAL A 56 -25.40 -39.30 8.26
C VAL A 56 -26.52 -38.25 8.20
N THR A 57 -27.74 -38.76 8.24
CA THR A 57 -29.04 -38.07 8.34
C THR A 57 -29.33 -37.69 9.80
N VAL A 58 -29.69 -36.44 10.10
CA VAL A 58 -30.49 -36.12 11.31
C VAL A 58 -31.48 -34.97 11.03
N LYS A 59 -32.73 -35.39 10.85
CA LYS A 59 -34.02 -34.79 11.25
C LYS A 59 -34.11 -33.28 11.53
N GLU A 60 -34.67 -32.61 10.54
CA GLU A 60 -35.75 -31.61 10.56
C GLU A 60 -36.47 -31.40 11.92
N LEU A 61 -36.36 -30.17 12.44
CA LEU A 61 -37.34 -29.56 13.33
C LEU A 61 -37.71 -28.18 12.77
N LEU A 62 -38.97 -28.10 12.36
CA LEU A 62 -39.67 -26.94 11.84
C LEU A 62 -39.73 -25.82 12.88
N ILE A 63 -39.24 -24.63 12.52
CA ILE A 63 -39.64 -23.38 13.18
C ILE A 63 -40.09 -22.42 12.08
N ALA A 64 -41.32 -21.94 12.31
CA ALA A 64 -42.20 -21.08 11.54
C ALA A 64 -41.56 -20.03 10.63
N ASP A 65 -42.21 -19.89 9.47
CA ASP A 65 -42.18 -18.78 8.52
C ASP A 65 -42.04 -17.42 9.19
N VAL A 66 -40.83 -16.86 9.08
CA VAL A 66 -40.63 -15.41 9.03
C VAL A 66 -40.02 -15.14 7.66
N PRO A 67 -40.67 -14.35 6.78
CA PRO A 67 -40.11 -14.06 5.47
C PRO A 67 -38.71 -13.45 5.65
N PRO A 68 -37.65 -14.05 5.08
CA PRO A 68 -36.31 -13.50 5.24
C PRO A 68 -36.30 -12.15 4.53
N LEU A 69 -36.08 -11.08 5.32
CA LEU A 69 -35.65 -9.81 4.75
C LEU A 69 -34.50 -10.08 3.77
N PRO A 70 -34.48 -9.43 2.60
CA PRO A 70 -33.36 -9.55 1.68
C PRO A 70 -32.09 -9.20 2.45
N LYS A 71 -31.29 -10.21 2.79
CA LYS A 71 -29.91 -9.99 3.18
C LYS A 71 -29.25 -9.52 1.90
N GLU A 72 -29.17 -8.20 1.76
CA GLU A 72 -28.30 -7.57 0.76
C GLU A 72 -26.96 -8.31 0.83
N ALA A 73 -26.62 -8.99 -0.25
CA ALA A 73 -25.31 -9.60 -0.37
C ALA A 73 -24.29 -8.51 -0.04
N PRO A 74 -23.27 -8.77 0.80
CA PRO A 74 -22.24 -7.77 1.06
C PRO A 74 -21.70 -7.34 -0.30
N LYS A 75 -21.92 -6.07 -0.67
CA LYS A 75 -21.35 -5.47 -1.87
C LYS A 75 -19.87 -5.83 -1.82
N LYS A 76 -19.40 -6.69 -2.71
CA LYS A 76 -18.00 -7.09 -2.74
C LYS A 76 -17.21 -5.81 -2.99
N GLY A 77 -16.61 -5.25 -1.94
CA GLY A 77 -15.79 -4.07 -2.06
C GLY A 77 -14.70 -4.35 -3.08
N PHE A 78 -14.67 -3.59 -4.17
CA PHE A 78 -13.69 -3.78 -5.22
C PHE A 78 -12.36 -3.21 -4.71
N ARG A 79 -11.52 -4.11 -4.20
CA ARG A 79 -10.19 -3.79 -3.67
C ARG A 79 -9.14 -4.22 -4.68
N PHE A 80 -8.33 -3.27 -5.12
CA PHE A 80 -7.20 -3.55 -6.01
C PHE A 80 -5.90 -3.64 -5.21
N TYR A 81 -5.29 -4.82 -5.25
CA TYR A 81 -4.02 -5.09 -4.59
C TYR A 81 -2.88 -5.08 -5.61
N PRO A 82 -1.97 -4.08 -5.55
CA PRO A 82 -0.83 -4.04 -6.45
C PRO A 82 0.11 -5.22 -6.15
N ARG A 83 0.55 -5.92 -7.20
CA ARG A 83 1.56 -7.00 -7.10
C ARG A 83 2.99 -6.47 -7.06
N SER A 84 3.19 -5.20 -7.42
CA SER A 84 4.48 -4.53 -7.52
C SER A 84 4.96 -4.02 -6.17
N LYS A 85 6.29 -3.83 -6.03
CA LYS A 85 6.87 -3.17 -4.86
C LYS A 85 6.46 -1.69 -4.77
N ASP A 86 6.16 -1.04 -5.90
CA ASP A 86 5.62 0.33 -5.93
C ASP A 86 4.10 0.33 -5.78
N SER A 87 3.63 -0.05 -4.59
CA SER A 87 2.20 -0.16 -4.32
C SER A 87 1.47 1.17 -4.48
N VAL A 88 2.11 2.30 -4.13
CA VAL A 88 1.52 3.64 -4.16
C VAL A 88 1.23 4.10 -5.58
N PHE A 89 2.26 4.17 -6.44
CA PHE A 89 2.08 4.65 -7.81
C PHE A 89 1.18 3.73 -8.63
N THR A 90 1.29 2.42 -8.39
CA THR A 90 0.41 1.45 -9.07
C THR A 90 -1.05 1.66 -8.69
N CYS A 91 -1.35 1.91 -7.41
CA CYS A 91 -2.72 2.18 -6.95
C CYS A 91 -3.26 3.50 -7.52
N VAL A 92 -2.46 4.58 -7.48
CA VAL A 92 -2.88 5.88 -8.04
C VAL A 92 -3.11 5.77 -9.54
N TYR A 93 -2.21 5.12 -10.26
CA TYR A 93 -2.36 4.91 -11.71
C TYR A 93 -3.61 4.08 -12.03
N ALA A 94 -3.85 2.99 -11.28
CA ALA A 94 -5.04 2.16 -11.45
C ALA A 94 -6.35 2.92 -11.16
N ALA A 95 -6.32 3.87 -10.21
CA ALA A 95 -7.47 4.72 -9.92
C ALA A 95 -7.83 5.68 -11.07
N ILE A 96 -6.83 6.10 -11.84
CA ILE A 96 -7.00 7.13 -12.89
C ILE A 96 -7.22 6.51 -14.26
N HIS A 97 -6.39 5.55 -14.63
CA HIS A 97 -6.40 4.91 -15.95
C HIS A 97 -7.20 3.60 -15.96
N GLY A 98 -7.71 3.18 -14.81
CA GLY A 98 -8.38 1.90 -14.62
C GLY A 98 -7.42 0.73 -14.48
N GLU A 99 -7.85 -0.31 -13.77
CA GLU A 99 -7.06 -1.53 -13.56
C GLU A 99 -6.75 -2.26 -14.89
N LYS A 100 -7.65 -2.20 -15.87
CA LYS A 100 -7.50 -2.88 -17.17
C LYS A 100 -6.19 -2.52 -17.88
N SER A 101 -5.79 -1.25 -17.81
CA SER A 101 -4.56 -0.71 -18.40
C SER A 101 -3.28 -1.37 -17.84
N LEU A 102 -3.35 -1.93 -16.63
CA LEU A 102 -2.23 -2.67 -16.01
C LEU A 102 -2.23 -4.17 -16.34
N LEU A 103 -3.35 -4.72 -16.80
CA LEU A 103 -3.51 -6.15 -17.12
C LEU A 103 -3.41 -6.44 -18.62
N GLU A 104 -3.21 -5.43 -19.46
CA GLU A 104 -3.01 -5.62 -20.89
C GLU A 104 -1.79 -6.52 -21.16
N LYS A 105 -2.03 -7.59 -21.93
CA LYS A 105 -1.02 -8.61 -22.23
C LYS A 105 0.16 -7.97 -22.97
N GLY A 106 1.35 -8.08 -22.40
CA GLY A 106 2.60 -7.64 -23.01
C GLY A 106 3.15 -6.31 -22.46
N ILE A 107 2.43 -5.63 -21.57
CA ILE A 107 2.93 -4.40 -20.95
C ILE A 107 3.84 -4.72 -19.76
N ASN A 108 5.04 -4.13 -19.77
CA ASN A 108 5.87 -4.07 -18.56
C ASN A 108 5.38 -2.94 -17.67
N VAL A 109 4.60 -3.30 -16.64
CA VAL A 109 4.03 -2.37 -15.65
C VAL A 109 5.10 -1.44 -15.05
N THR A 110 6.32 -1.93 -14.83
CA THR A 110 7.41 -1.11 -14.28
C THR A 110 7.80 0.01 -15.24
N ASN A 111 7.92 -0.29 -16.54
CA ASN A 111 8.27 0.73 -17.54
C ASN A 111 7.14 1.75 -17.72
N LEU A 112 5.89 1.29 -17.69
CA LEU A 112 4.72 2.15 -17.75
C LEU A 112 4.72 3.15 -16.58
N LEU A 113 4.89 2.67 -15.35
CA LEU A 113 4.94 3.51 -14.16
C LEU A 113 6.16 4.45 -14.16
N MET A 114 7.29 4.02 -14.72
CA MET A 114 8.46 4.88 -14.88
C MET A 114 8.23 6.03 -15.85
N ASN A 115 7.59 5.76 -16.98
CA ASN A 115 7.21 6.80 -17.92
C ASN A 115 6.22 7.79 -17.27
N GLU A 116 5.26 7.28 -16.51
CA GLU A 116 4.31 8.13 -15.79
C GLU A 116 5.01 9.02 -14.75
N LYS A 117 5.91 8.44 -13.95
CA LYS A 117 6.73 9.20 -12.99
C LYS A 117 7.58 10.27 -13.67
N HIS A 118 8.11 9.97 -14.86
CA HIS A 118 8.85 10.94 -15.65
C HIS A 118 7.96 12.13 -16.05
N LEU A 119 6.72 11.90 -16.49
CA LEU A 119 5.75 12.95 -16.80
C LEU A 119 5.41 13.82 -15.57
N ILE A 120 5.18 13.19 -14.42
CA ILE A 120 4.94 13.89 -13.14
C ILE A 120 6.15 14.76 -12.79
N SER A 121 7.36 14.22 -12.94
CA SER A 121 8.60 14.94 -12.66
C SER A 121 8.80 16.13 -13.60
N GLU A 122 8.58 15.96 -14.90
CA GLU A 122 8.64 17.06 -15.85
C GLU A 122 7.68 18.19 -15.49
N HIS A 123 6.45 17.86 -15.10
CA HIS A 123 5.48 18.85 -14.63
C HIS A 123 5.99 19.59 -13.37
N CYS A 124 6.55 18.85 -12.40
CA CYS A 124 7.12 19.42 -11.18
C CYS A 124 8.40 20.26 -11.41
N ASN A 125 9.11 20.02 -12.52
CA ASN A 125 10.30 20.77 -12.92
C ASN A 125 9.96 22.02 -13.73
N LYS A 126 8.98 21.93 -14.63
CA LYS A 126 8.43 23.09 -15.37
C LYS A 126 7.86 24.14 -14.42
N ASN A 127 7.19 23.68 -13.35
CA ASN A 127 6.59 24.54 -12.34
C ASN A 127 7.27 24.35 -10.97
N PRO A 128 8.33 25.14 -10.65
CA PRO A 128 9.08 24.96 -9.41
C PRO A 128 8.25 25.20 -8.14
N ASN A 129 7.13 25.91 -8.27
CA ASN A 129 6.17 26.16 -7.19
C ASN A 129 5.01 25.15 -7.14
N ALA A 130 4.90 24.19 -8.08
CA ALA A 130 3.79 23.22 -8.10
C ALA A 130 3.68 22.45 -6.77
N LEU A 131 4.81 21.98 -6.23
CA LEU A 131 4.82 21.26 -4.95
C LEU A 131 4.40 22.12 -3.74
N LYS A 132 4.51 23.45 -3.83
CA LYS A 132 4.01 24.39 -2.80
C LYS A 132 2.49 24.56 -2.84
N ALA A 133 1.85 24.15 -3.94
CA ALA A 133 0.41 24.13 -4.07
C ALA A 133 -0.22 22.98 -3.27
N SER A 134 0.55 22.05 -2.69
CA SER A 134 -0.02 21.05 -1.78
C SER A 134 -0.55 21.67 -0.47
N ASN A 135 -1.43 20.94 0.19
CA ASN A 135 -1.95 21.26 1.52
C ASN A 135 -0.88 21.21 2.63
N TYR A 136 0.27 20.57 2.38
CA TYR A 136 1.37 20.50 3.33
C TYR A 136 2.42 21.59 3.07
N LYS A 137 3.03 22.10 4.15
CA LYS A 137 4.14 23.06 4.03
C LYS A 137 5.45 22.30 3.83
N ILE A 138 5.82 22.11 2.57
CA ILE A 138 7.03 21.37 2.19
C ILE A 138 8.22 22.31 2.04
N THR A 139 9.38 21.93 2.61
CA THR A 139 10.62 22.70 2.50
C THR A 139 11.24 22.60 1.10
N ILE A 140 12.11 23.55 0.73
CA ILE A 140 12.81 23.52 -0.56
C ILE A 140 13.67 22.26 -0.72
N ALA A 141 14.35 21.85 0.35
CA ALA A 141 15.12 20.61 0.37
C ALA A 141 14.24 19.39 0.07
N LYS A 142 13.06 19.30 0.71
CA LYS A 142 12.14 18.17 0.50
C LYS A 142 11.52 18.16 -0.89
N MET A 143 11.22 19.34 -1.46
CA MET A 143 10.77 19.43 -2.87
C MET A 143 11.84 18.91 -3.84
N ASN A 144 13.12 19.20 -3.58
CA ASN A 144 14.21 18.69 -4.41
C ASN A 144 14.44 17.19 -4.21
N GLU A 145 14.30 16.67 -2.99
CA GLU A 145 14.31 15.22 -2.71
C GLU A 145 13.21 14.51 -3.52
N ILE A 146 11.98 15.03 -3.51
CA ILE A 146 10.85 14.47 -4.29
C ILE A 146 11.16 14.46 -5.79
N ARG A 147 11.69 15.57 -6.34
CA ARG A 147 12.06 15.64 -7.77
C ARG A 147 13.14 14.63 -8.14
N CYS A 148 14.18 14.53 -7.32
CA CYS A 148 15.27 13.57 -7.53
C CYS A 148 14.76 12.13 -7.45
N ASP A 149 13.95 11.81 -6.44
CA ASP A 149 13.42 10.46 -6.25
C ASP A 149 12.49 10.05 -7.39
N LEU A 150 11.61 10.94 -7.88
CA LEU A 150 10.74 10.68 -9.03
C LEU A 150 11.51 10.34 -10.31
N MET A 151 12.70 10.93 -10.50
CA MET A 151 13.53 10.72 -11.70
C MET A 151 14.43 9.48 -11.61
N THR A 152 14.89 9.14 -10.42
CA THR A 152 16.00 8.19 -10.24
C THR A 152 15.56 6.85 -9.68
N LYS A 153 14.43 6.80 -8.96
CA LYS A 153 14.02 5.59 -8.24
C LYS A 153 12.87 4.85 -8.95
N PRO A 154 13.09 3.58 -9.35
CA PRO A 154 12.00 2.72 -9.85
C PRO A 154 10.90 2.50 -8.80
N PHE A 155 11.30 2.44 -7.54
CA PHE A 155 10.44 2.22 -6.39
C PHE A 155 10.69 3.33 -5.38
N MET A 156 9.65 4.04 -4.97
CA MET A 156 9.79 5.12 -3.99
C MET A 156 9.78 4.53 -2.58
N ASP A 157 10.90 4.68 -1.86
CA ASP A 157 10.99 4.26 -0.45
C ASP A 157 10.05 5.10 0.43
N LYS A 158 9.88 6.39 0.07
CA LYS A 158 9.07 7.37 0.82
C LYS A 158 7.78 7.69 0.06
N ALA A 159 6.69 7.03 0.44
CA ALA A 159 5.40 7.18 -0.22
C ALA A 159 4.84 8.63 -0.16
N ALA A 160 5.07 9.36 0.94
CA ALA A 160 4.46 10.68 1.15
C ALA A 160 4.84 11.69 0.06
N GLY A 161 6.12 11.70 -0.35
CA GLY A 161 6.60 12.60 -1.40
C GLY A 161 5.95 12.35 -2.76
N GLY A 162 5.81 11.06 -3.11
CA GLY A 162 5.15 10.64 -4.35
C GLY A 162 3.67 10.97 -4.37
N LEU A 163 2.97 10.77 -3.24
CA LEU A 163 1.55 11.09 -3.09
C LEU A 163 1.27 12.59 -3.26
N VAL A 164 2.12 13.45 -2.68
CA VAL A 164 2.03 14.90 -2.88
C VAL A 164 2.14 15.24 -4.38
N ALA A 165 3.15 14.70 -5.06
CA ALA A 165 3.37 14.99 -6.47
C ALA A 165 2.20 14.50 -7.34
N CYS A 166 1.67 13.31 -7.06
CA CYS A 166 0.50 12.76 -7.74
C CYS A 166 -0.75 13.62 -7.53
N ALA A 167 -1.05 14.01 -6.29
CA ALA A 167 -2.23 14.81 -5.97
C ALA A 167 -2.22 16.17 -6.72
N ILE A 168 -1.05 16.78 -6.87
CA ILE A 168 -0.89 18.03 -7.61
C ILE A 168 -0.99 17.80 -9.12
N TYR A 169 -0.29 16.80 -9.65
CA TYR A 169 -0.24 16.53 -11.10
C TYR A 169 -1.62 16.19 -11.67
N TYR A 170 -2.33 15.26 -11.02
CA TYR A 170 -3.65 14.82 -11.46
C TYR A 170 -4.78 15.76 -11.02
N LYS A 171 -4.49 16.70 -10.10
CA LYS A 171 -5.47 17.60 -9.47
C LYS A 171 -6.65 16.81 -8.88
N ARG A 172 -6.33 15.71 -8.17
CA ARG A 172 -7.30 14.85 -7.46
C ARG A 172 -6.86 14.69 -6.01
N PRO A 173 -7.79 14.75 -5.04
CA PRO A 173 -7.46 14.49 -3.65
C PRO A 173 -7.17 13.00 -3.46
N ILE A 174 -6.14 12.71 -2.67
CA ILE A 174 -5.75 11.34 -2.30
C ILE A 174 -5.90 11.19 -0.79
N TYR A 175 -6.69 10.21 -0.36
CA TYR A 175 -6.87 9.85 1.05
C TYR A 175 -6.11 8.57 1.32
N VAL A 176 -5.21 8.61 2.29
CA VAL A 176 -4.48 7.43 2.77
C VAL A 176 -4.99 7.06 4.14
N VAL A 177 -5.72 5.96 4.24
CA VAL A 177 -6.34 5.45 5.46
C VAL A 177 -5.44 4.39 6.08
N PHE A 178 -5.06 4.61 7.34
CA PHE A 178 -4.34 3.64 8.16
C PHE A 178 -5.34 2.90 9.03
N GLU A 179 -5.66 1.66 8.64
CA GLU A 179 -6.66 0.86 9.35
C GLU A 179 -6.19 0.49 10.76
N GLU A 180 -4.89 0.31 10.96
CA GLU A 180 -4.29 -0.04 12.26
C GLU A 180 -4.51 1.02 13.34
N ILE A 181 -4.44 2.31 12.97
CA ILE A 181 -4.60 3.43 13.91
C ILE A 181 -5.97 4.12 13.78
N GLY A 182 -6.79 3.71 12.81
CA GLY A 182 -8.09 4.33 12.57
C GLY A 182 -8.00 5.82 12.18
N ALA A 183 -6.94 6.19 11.44
CA ALA A 183 -6.66 7.56 11.05
C ALA A 183 -6.37 7.66 9.55
N TYR A 184 -6.45 8.86 8.97
CA TYR A 184 -6.18 9.09 7.56
C TYR A 184 -5.35 10.36 7.31
N LEU A 185 -4.56 10.36 6.24
CA LEU A 185 -3.89 11.52 5.69
C LEU A 185 -4.59 11.96 4.40
N ARG A 186 -4.80 13.27 4.23
CA ARG A 186 -5.33 13.86 3.01
C ARG A 186 -4.21 14.55 2.24
N PHE A 187 -4.05 14.25 0.96
CA PHE A 187 -3.14 14.94 0.05
C PHE A 187 -3.97 15.66 -1.00
N VAL A 188 -3.89 16.98 -1.06
CA VAL A 188 -4.74 17.79 -1.95
C VAL A 188 -4.00 19.04 -2.41
N SER A 189 -4.32 19.52 -3.61
CA SER A 189 -3.87 20.82 -4.10
C SER A 189 -4.71 21.95 -3.49
N LYS A 190 -4.11 23.09 -3.18
CA LYS A 190 -4.80 24.30 -2.68
C LYS A 190 -5.77 24.89 -3.69
N GLU A 191 -5.57 24.60 -4.97
CA GLU A 191 -6.46 25.00 -6.05
C GLU A 191 -7.69 24.10 -6.15
N TYR A 192 -7.73 23.00 -5.41
CA TYR A 192 -8.88 22.11 -5.37
C TYR A 192 -9.97 22.73 -4.50
N VAL A 193 -11.16 22.87 -5.07
CA VAL A 193 -12.38 23.27 -4.38
C VAL A 193 -13.18 21.98 -4.16
N ASP A 194 -13.51 21.68 -2.90
CA ASP A 194 -14.46 20.62 -2.57
C ASP A 194 -15.84 21.13 -3.07
N ASP A 195 -16.27 20.70 -4.24
CA ASP A 195 -17.62 20.96 -4.74
C ASP A 195 -18.60 20.07 -3.96
N ASP A 196 -18.90 20.43 -2.70
CA ASP A 196 -19.86 19.71 -1.84
C ASP A 196 -21.33 19.80 -2.37
N GLU A 197 -21.57 20.39 -3.54
CA GLU A 197 -22.90 20.64 -4.15
C GLU A 197 -23.10 20.11 -5.58
N SER A 198 -22.24 19.25 -6.14
CA SER A 198 -22.52 18.65 -7.46
C SER A 198 -23.47 17.46 -7.34
N THR A 199 -24.76 17.77 -7.42
CA THR A 199 -25.88 16.80 -7.51
C THR A 199 -26.16 16.41 -8.97
N ASP A 200 -25.14 16.28 -9.81
CA ASP A 200 -25.34 15.99 -11.23
C ASP A 200 -24.42 14.86 -11.70
N ASP A 201 -25.04 13.69 -11.91
CA ASP A 201 -24.51 12.43 -12.41
C ASP A 201 -23.99 12.49 -13.88
N ASP A 202 -23.54 13.63 -14.42
CA ASP A 202 -23.26 13.75 -15.86
C ASP A 202 -22.02 14.56 -16.28
N ASP A 203 -21.07 14.85 -15.40
CA ASP A 203 -19.76 15.34 -15.85
C ASP A 203 -18.60 14.77 -15.04
N GLY A 204 -18.09 13.61 -15.45
CA GLY A 204 -16.70 13.16 -15.22
C GLY A 204 -16.10 13.46 -13.84
N GLY A 205 -16.92 13.40 -12.78
CA GLY A 205 -16.59 13.84 -11.43
C GLY A 205 -15.33 13.13 -11.02
N LYS A 206 -14.28 13.91 -10.75
CA LYS A 206 -12.96 13.33 -10.48
C LYS A 206 -13.02 12.60 -9.16
N ASP A 207 -13.30 11.29 -9.23
CA ASP A 207 -13.38 10.43 -8.06
C ASP A 207 -12.14 10.60 -7.18
N ASP A 208 -12.40 10.79 -5.89
CA ASP A 208 -11.39 10.84 -4.84
C ASP A 208 -10.61 9.52 -4.81
N ILE A 209 -9.28 9.61 -4.71
CA ILE A 209 -8.44 8.41 -4.70
C ILE A 209 -8.30 7.91 -3.27
N LEU A 210 -8.78 6.70 -2.99
CA LEU A 210 -8.77 6.12 -1.64
C LEU A 210 -7.75 4.97 -1.54
N LEU A 211 -6.72 5.19 -0.75
CA LEU A 211 -5.67 4.21 -0.48
C LEU A 211 -5.81 3.71 0.95
N ARG A 212 -5.86 2.39 1.14
CA ARG A 212 -5.89 1.76 2.47
C ARG A 212 -4.58 1.06 2.76
N VAL A 213 -4.10 1.23 3.97
CA VAL A 213 -2.89 0.61 4.49
C VAL A 213 -3.29 -0.46 5.50
N GLU A 214 -3.11 -1.73 5.13
CA GLU A 214 -3.42 -2.88 6.00
C GLU A 214 -2.32 -3.14 7.04
N ALA A 215 -2.67 -3.90 8.09
CA ALA A 215 -1.74 -4.44 9.06
C ALA A 215 -0.74 -5.39 8.37
N GLY A 216 0.45 -4.88 8.06
CA GLY A 216 1.46 -5.55 7.22
C GLY A 216 2.09 -4.63 6.18
N GLY A 217 1.51 -3.45 5.98
CA GLY A 217 2.06 -2.39 5.14
C GLY A 217 1.78 -2.50 3.66
N ARG A 218 0.87 -3.41 3.28
CA ARG A 218 0.37 -3.45 1.91
C ARG A 218 -0.62 -2.31 1.73
N ILE A 219 -0.35 -1.49 0.73
CA ILE A 219 -1.24 -0.42 0.28
C ILE A 219 -2.10 -1.00 -0.83
N HIS A 220 -3.41 -0.80 -0.73
CA HIS A 220 -4.37 -1.19 -1.76
C HIS A 220 -5.30 -0.03 -2.08
N LEU A 221 -5.83 -0.04 -3.30
CA LEU A 221 -6.83 0.93 -3.74
C LEU A 221 -8.21 0.41 -3.33
N ASP A 222 -8.97 1.26 -2.65
CA ASP A 222 -10.38 1.02 -2.32
C ASP A 222 -11.25 1.79 -3.32
N GLN A 223 -11.89 1.08 -4.24
CA GLN A 223 -12.82 1.69 -5.22
C GLN A 223 -14.27 1.68 -4.72
N SER A 224 -14.52 1.10 -3.54
CA SER A 224 -15.86 0.96 -2.98
C SER A 224 -16.21 1.97 -1.90
N GLY A 225 -15.19 2.58 -1.29
CA GLY A 225 -15.38 3.61 -0.27
C GLY A 225 -15.75 4.96 -0.87
N LEU A 226 -16.48 5.76 -0.11
CA LEU A 226 -16.64 7.20 -0.36
C LEU A 226 -15.76 7.98 0.59
N ALA A 227 -15.24 9.13 0.14
CA ALA A 227 -14.43 10.00 0.99
C ALA A 227 -15.22 10.56 2.19
N THR A 228 -16.53 10.72 2.04
CA THR A 228 -17.46 11.12 3.12
C THR A 228 -17.45 10.11 4.27
N ASP A 229 -17.49 8.82 3.96
CA ASP A 229 -17.43 7.75 4.97
C ASP A 229 -16.08 7.76 5.71
N ILE A 230 -14.99 8.08 5.00
CA ILE A 230 -13.67 8.16 5.62
C ILE A 230 -13.59 9.35 6.58
N LYS A 231 -14.07 10.53 6.16
CA LYS A 231 -14.14 11.74 6.98
C LYS A 231 -14.99 11.51 8.25
N ALA A 232 -16.08 10.75 8.14
CA ALA A 232 -16.96 10.45 9.28
C ALA A 232 -16.36 9.40 10.24
N ASN A 233 -15.73 8.35 9.71
CA ASN A 233 -15.31 7.21 10.50
C ASN A 233 -13.88 7.29 11.04
N TYR A 234 -12.98 8.02 10.37
CA TYR A 234 -11.54 8.02 10.68
C TYR A 234 -11.05 9.40 11.18
N MET A 235 -9.96 9.39 11.95
CA MET A 235 -9.34 10.61 12.44
C MET A 235 -8.44 11.26 11.37
N ALA A 236 -8.64 12.54 11.08
CA ALA A 236 -7.75 13.28 10.18
C ALA A 236 -6.40 13.57 10.85
N LEU A 237 -5.30 13.19 10.18
CA LEU A 237 -3.94 13.51 10.61
C LEU A 237 -3.48 14.83 9.99
N PRO A 238 -2.84 15.72 10.77
CA PRO A 238 -2.45 17.05 10.32
C PRO A 238 -1.20 17.04 9.43
N HIS A 239 -0.28 16.09 9.61
CA HIS A 239 0.94 15.96 8.81
C HIS A 239 1.51 14.54 8.89
N PHE A 240 2.16 14.09 7.83
CA PHE A 240 2.84 12.78 7.77
C PHE A 240 4.16 12.71 8.56
N GLU A 241 4.69 13.84 9.04
CA GLU A 241 5.92 13.89 9.87
C GLU A 241 5.59 14.18 11.34
N LYS A 242 4.49 14.91 11.56
CA LYS A 242 3.99 15.27 12.88
C LYS A 242 2.52 14.85 12.95
N PRO A 243 2.26 13.56 13.25
CA PRO A 243 0.92 13.01 13.18
C PRO A 243 -0.01 13.49 14.30
N MET A 244 0.54 14.04 15.38
CA MET A 244 -0.24 14.64 16.46
C MET A 244 0.22 16.07 16.71
N LEU A 245 -0.73 16.92 17.11
CA LEU A 245 -0.45 18.26 17.62
C LEU A 245 0.18 18.18 19.02
N GLY A 246 0.73 19.27 19.54
CA GLY A 246 1.30 19.26 20.90
C GLY A 246 0.28 18.81 21.96
N ALA A 247 0.73 18.12 23.01
CA ALA A 247 -0.10 17.54 24.06
C ALA A 247 -1.08 18.53 24.75
N SER A 248 -0.77 19.83 24.70
CA SER A 248 -1.62 20.90 25.20
C SER A 248 -2.94 21.05 24.41
N ASN A 249 -2.98 20.63 23.15
CA ASN A 249 -4.15 20.77 22.28
C ASN A 249 -5.22 19.70 22.51
N TYR A 250 -4.90 18.63 23.25
CA TYR A 250 -5.82 17.51 23.47
C TYR A 250 -6.37 17.52 24.89
N LYS A 251 -7.65 17.18 25.04
CA LYS A 251 -8.25 16.89 26.36
C LYS A 251 -7.93 15.45 26.77
N LEU A 252 -7.91 15.18 28.08
CA LEU A 252 -7.65 13.83 28.59
C LEU A 252 -8.67 12.81 28.05
N ASP A 253 -9.96 13.19 28.00
CA ASP A 253 -11.02 12.31 27.49
C ASP A 253 -10.85 11.97 26.00
N GLU A 254 -10.33 12.90 25.20
CA GLU A 254 -10.03 12.68 23.79
C GLU A 254 -8.87 11.70 23.62
N LEU A 255 -7.79 11.87 24.40
CA LEU A 255 -6.66 10.95 24.41
C LEU A 255 -7.08 9.54 24.85
N VAL A 256 -7.93 9.42 25.87
CA VAL A 256 -8.44 8.12 26.33
C VAL A 256 -9.33 7.48 25.26
N LYS A 257 -10.20 8.23 24.57
CA LYS A 257 -11.00 7.72 23.45
C LYS A 257 -10.13 7.20 22.30
N MET A 258 -9.11 7.97 21.91
CA MET A 258 -8.15 7.56 20.88
C MET A 258 -7.35 6.32 21.31
N TYR A 259 -6.88 6.29 22.56
CA TYR A 259 -6.16 5.15 23.12
C TYR A 259 -7.00 3.87 23.10
N ARG A 260 -8.27 3.97 23.53
CA ARG A 260 -9.20 2.84 23.51
C ARG A 260 -9.44 2.30 22.10
N ARG A 261 -9.48 3.18 21.11
CA ARG A 261 -9.67 2.78 19.71
C ARG A 261 -8.48 2.02 19.14
N ILE A 262 -7.25 2.42 19.50
CA ILE A 262 -6.01 1.87 18.92
C ILE A 262 -5.50 0.66 19.70
N PHE A 263 -5.52 0.71 21.03
CA PHE A 263 -4.96 -0.32 21.91
C PHE A 263 -6.01 -1.18 22.61
N GLY A 264 -7.29 -0.83 22.52
CA GLY A 264 -8.36 -1.48 23.26
C GLY A 264 -8.53 -0.93 24.70
N PRO A 265 -9.35 -1.59 25.54
CA PRO A 265 -9.62 -1.12 26.90
C PRO A 265 -8.32 -1.09 27.73
N ALA A 266 -8.00 0.08 28.28
CA ALA A 266 -6.81 0.25 29.12
C ALA A 266 -6.98 -0.51 30.44
N SER A 267 -6.04 -1.42 30.74
CA SER A 267 -5.91 -2.10 32.03
C SER A 267 -5.60 -1.12 33.17
N ASP A 268 -4.81 -0.08 32.88
CA ASP A 268 -4.35 0.89 33.88
C ASP A 268 -4.69 2.33 33.48
N LYS A 269 -5.10 3.14 34.47
CA LYS A 269 -5.26 4.58 34.33
C LYS A 269 -3.88 5.23 34.24
N MET A 270 -3.52 5.74 33.07
CA MET A 270 -2.24 6.42 32.82
C MET A 270 -2.37 7.93 32.96
N SER A 271 -1.25 8.63 33.11
CA SER A 271 -1.23 10.09 33.11
C SER A 271 -1.51 10.66 31.71
N LYS A 272 -1.94 11.93 31.62
CA LYS A 272 -2.17 12.60 30.32
C LYS A 272 -0.93 12.55 29.41
N SER A 273 0.26 12.71 30.00
CA SER A 273 1.54 12.66 29.27
C SER A 273 1.79 11.27 28.70
N GLU A 274 1.59 10.24 29.51
CA GLU A 274 1.79 8.84 29.10
C GLU A 274 0.84 8.41 27.99
N TYR A 275 -0.44 8.80 28.05
CA TYR A 275 -1.38 8.53 26.96
C TYR A 275 -0.93 9.18 25.66
N TYR A 276 -0.52 10.44 25.73
CA TYR A 276 -0.05 11.18 24.57
C TYR A 276 1.23 10.56 23.98
N GLU A 277 2.22 10.22 24.80
CA GLU A 277 3.48 9.61 24.35
C GLU A 277 3.27 8.25 23.70
N LYS A 278 2.45 7.37 24.31
CA LYS A 278 2.15 6.05 23.73
C LYS A 278 1.41 6.16 22.39
N LEU A 279 0.46 7.07 22.30
CA LEU A 279 -0.25 7.35 21.05
C LEU A 279 0.70 7.89 19.98
N LEU A 280 1.53 8.87 20.34
CA LEU A 280 2.50 9.47 19.42
C LEU A 280 3.48 8.44 18.90
N VAL A 281 4.07 7.62 19.78
CA VAL A 281 5.01 6.56 19.37
C VAL A 281 4.36 5.58 18.40
N LYS A 282 3.12 5.14 18.68
CA LYS A 282 2.41 4.18 17.82
C LYS A 282 2.02 4.79 16.48
N MET A 283 1.51 6.02 16.48
CA MET A 283 1.12 6.73 15.25
C MET A 283 2.34 7.05 14.38
N SER A 284 3.42 7.60 14.98
CA SER A 284 4.66 7.87 14.26
C SER A 284 5.28 6.60 13.71
N ALA A 285 5.37 5.51 14.49
CA ALA A 285 5.90 4.25 14.00
C ALA A 285 5.08 3.66 12.84
N CYS A 286 3.75 3.77 12.89
CA CYS A 286 2.86 3.31 11.83
C CYS A 286 3.06 4.12 10.54
N ILE A 287 3.26 5.44 10.65
CA ILE A 287 3.43 6.32 9.49
C ILE A 287 4.85 6.23 8.94
N GLU A 288 5.88 6.27 9.80
CA GLU A 288 7.30 6.16 9.39
C GLU A 288 7.56 4.85 8.67
N ALA A 289 7.05 3.72 9.17
CA ALA A 289 7.25 2.43 8.51
C ALA A 289 6.65 2.35 7.09
N ARG A 290 5.85 3.34 6.67
CA ARG A 290 5.00 3.27 5.48
C ARG A 290 5.09 4.49 4.56
N MET A 291 5.45 5.66 5.08
CA MET A 291 5.35 6.95 4.37
C MET A 291 6.66 7.75 4.32
N VAL A 292 7.60 7.55 5.26
CA VAL A 292 8.81 8.37 5.48
C VAL A 292 10.08 7.54 5.33
#